data_AF-A0A0M0VJ40-F1
#
_entry.id   AF-A0A0M0VJ40-F1
#
_cell.length_a   1.000
_cell.length_b   1.000
_cell.length_c   1.000
_cell.angle_alpha   90.00
_cell.angle_beta   90.00
_cell.angle_gamma   90.00
#
_symmetry.space_group_name_H-M   'P 1'
#
loop_
_entity.id
_entity.type
_entity.pdbx_description
1 polymer ?
#
loop_
_entity_poly.entity_id
_entity_poly.type
_entity_poly.pdbx_seq_one_letter_code
_entity_poly.pdbx_strand_id
1 'polypeptide(L)'
;MPAKQIALLEQVAAANQNVVVVLSNGSVVSVAPWAKNAKGILESCLLGQAGGPALADVIFGQVSPSGKLAQSIPLDISDDPSTLNWPGEEGHVDYGEGVFVGYRYYDTYGKVVDYPFGYGLSYATFEIDDVAAAKTGANTATVTATVTNTSDVDAAETVQVYVAPGKADVARPKHELKGFTKVFLKAGESKTVTIDLDERAFAYWSEKYNDWHVEAGEYAIEVGVSSRDIADTVAVALDGDGKTQPLTEWSTYGEWEADPFGAKIVAAVAAAGEAGELTKLPDNAMMRMFLNPMPINSLPTLLGEGGKKIAQFMVDEYAKLAK
;
A
#
# COMPACT_ATOMS: atom_id res chain seq x y z
N MET A 1 -1.75 0.60 29.42
CA MET A 1 -0.99 0.86 30.67
C MET A 1 -1.88 0.55 31.88
N PRO A 2 -1.39 -0.09 32.97
CA PRO A 2 -2.20 -0.32 34.18
C PRO A 2 -2.75 0.97 34.78
N ALA A 3 -4.03 0.99 35.18
CA ALA A 3 -4.74 2.20 35.62
C ALA A 3 -4.03 2.97 36.76
N LYS A 4 -3.37 2.26 37.69
CA LYS A 4 -2.60 2.87 38.78
C LYS A 4 -1.41 3.73 38.31
N GLN A 5 -0.82 3.42 37.15
CA GLN A 5 0.26 4.23 36.56
C GLN A 5 -0.29 5.52 35.93
N ILE A 6 -1.49 5.47 35.35
CA ILE A 6 -2.20 6.66 34.86
C ILE A 6 -2.54 7.60 36.03
N ALA A 7 -3.12 7.06 37.11
CA ALA A 7 -3.43 7.84 38.31
C ALA A 7 -2.18 8.47 38.96
N LEU A 8 -1.05 7.75 38.96
CA LEU A 8 0.24 8.30 39.40
C LEU A 8 0.69 9.46 38.50
N LEU A 9 0.63 9.29 37.18
CA LEU A 9 0.99 10.34 36.23
C LEU A 9 0.13 11.60 36.42
N GLU A 10 -1.17 11.46 36.63
CA GLU A 10 -2.07 12.58 36.92
C GLU A 10 -1.66 13.36 38.19
N GLN A 11 -1.31 12.64 39.26
CA GLN A 11 -0.83 13.27 40.51
C GLN A 11 0.52 13.98 40.31
N VAL A 12 1.44 13.37 39.56
CA VAL A 12 2.74 13.98 39.25
C VAL A 12 2.55 15.23 38.38
N ALA A 13 1.72 15.17 37.34
CA ALA A 13 1.44 16.28 36.45
C ALA A 13 0.75 17.46 37.14
N ALA A 14 -0.09 17.17 38.15
CA ALA A 14 -0.69 18.20 39.01
C ALA A 14 0.34 18.94 39.88
N ALA A 15 1.42 18.26 40.27
CA ALA A 15 2.52 18.85 41.05
C ALA A 15 3.59 19.51 40.18
N ASN A 16 3.82 19.02 38.95
CA ASN A 16 4.80 19.55 38.01
C ASN A 16 4.36 19.29 36.57
N GLN A 17 4.20 20.34 35.77
CA GLN A 17 3.75 20.22 34.38
C GLN A 17 4.85 19.78 33.40
N ASN A 18 6.13 19.76 33.81
CA ASN A 18 7.25 19.37 32.96
C ASN A 18 7.55 17.87 33.11
N VAL A 19 6.61 17.03 32.68
CA VAL A 19 6.74 15.57 32.75
C VAL A 19 7.13 14.99 31.40
N VAL A 20 8.13 14.12 31.40
CA VAL A 20 8.46 13.23 30.28
C VAL A 20 8.16 11.80 30.71
N VAL A 21 7.39 11.07 29.92
CA VAL A 21 7.05 9.66 30.16
C VAL A 21 7.92 8.78 29.26
N VAL A 22 8.61 7.81 29.86
CA VAL A 22 9.35 6.77 29.14
C VAL A 22 8.56 5.47 29.25
N LEU A 23 8.19 4.89 28.11
CA LEU A 23 7.38 3.66 28.03
C LEU A 23 8.28 2.43 27.85
N SER A 24 7.94 1.34 28.53
CA SER A 24 8.59 0.04 28.37
C SER A 24 7.53 -1.05 28.21
N ASN A 25 7.41 -1.57 26.99
CA ASN A 25 6.35 -2.49 26.56
C ASN A 25 6.84 -3.34 25.39
N GLY A 26 6.39 -4.59 25.31
CA GLY A 26 6.74 -5.49 24.22
C GLY A 26 5.89 -5.33 22.96
N SER A 27 4.76 -4.63 23.06
CA SER A 27 3.83 -4.33 21.97
C SER A 27 3.16 -2.98 22.26
N VAL A 28 2.30 -2.54 21.35
CA VAL A 28 1.58 -1.27 21.41
C VAL A 28 0.77 -1.14 22.71
N VAL A 29 0.83 0.04 23.32
CA VAL A 29 -0.04 0.48 24.42
C VAL A 29 -0.73 1.78 24.01
N SER A 30 -1.96 2.00 24.45
CA SER A 30 -2.66 3.27 24.19
C SER A 30 -1.96 4.45 24.85
N VAL A 31 -1.86 5.58 24.13
CA VAL A 31 -1.16 6.78 24.57
C VAL A 31 -2.13 7.95 24.80
N ALA A 32 -3.05 8.20 23.86
CA ALA A 32 -4.02 9.30 23.89
C ALA A 32 -4.75 9.51 25.23
N PRO A 33 -5.20 8.48 25.98
CA PRO A 33 -5.97 8.69 27.21
C PRO A 33 -5.23 9.49 28.31
N TRP A 34 -3.89 9.46 28.31
CA TRP A 34 -3.06 10.06 29.35
C TRP A 34 -2.02 11.04 28.82
N ALA A 35 -1.82 11.11 27.49
CA ALA A 35 -0.81 11.93 26.83
C ALA A 35 -0.85 13.41 27.23
N LYS A 36 -2.03 13.98 27.48
CA LYS A 36 -2.21 15.38 27.95
C LYS A 36 -1.46 15.72 29.24
N ASN A 37 -1.08 14.72 30.03
CA ASN A 37 -0.37 14.87 31.29
C ASN A 37 1.17 14.78 31.12
N ALA A 38 1.67 14.62 29.89
CA ALA A 38 3.09 14.53 29.58
C ALA A 38 3.46 15.49 28.43
N LYS A 39 4.56 16.24 28.59
CA LYS A 39 5.10 17.11 27.53
C LYS A 39 5.99 16.36 26.54
N GLY A 40 6.59 15.26 26.99
CA GLY A 40 7.39 14.36 26.15
C GLY A 40 7.02 12.91 26.40
N ILE A 41 7.02 12.10 25.35
CA ILE A 41 6.72 10.67 25.40
C ILE A 41 7.81 9.95 24.61
N LEU A 42 8.55 9.07 25.28
CA LEU A 42 9.59 8.25 24.66
C LEU A 42 9.15 6.78 24.71
N GLU A 43 8.70 6.27 23.56
CA GLU A 43 8.45 4.84 23.36
C GLU A 43 9.80 4.11 23.21
N SER A 44 10.17 3.31 24.21
CA SER A 44 11.48 2.65 24.28
C SER A 44 11.41 1.12 24.14
N CYS A 45 10.21 0.55 24.05
CA CYS A 45 9.96 -0.87 23.93
C CYS A 45 10.70 -1.70 25.00
N LEU A 46 11.49 -2.70 24.58
CA LEU A 46 12.32 -3.53 25.45
C LEU A 46 13.78 -3.42 25.00
N LEU A 47 14.58 -2.63 25.74
CA LEU A 47 15.94 -2.24 25.34
C LEU A 47 17.05 -3.25 25.68
N GLY A 48 16.72 -4.36 26.35
CA GLY A 48 17.71 -5.31 26.84
C GLY A 48 18.66 -4.72 27.90
N GLN A 49 19.83 -5.35 28.08
CA GLN A 49 20.74 -5.04 29.20
C GLN A 49 21.40 -3.65 29.14
N ALA A 50 21.43 -3.01 27.98
CA ALA A 50 22.02 -1.69 27.77
C ALA A 50 20.97 -0.55 27.78
N GLY A 51 19.73 -0.84 28.17
CA GLY A 51 18.63 0.13 28.13
C GLY A 51 18.83 1.34 29.01
N GLY A 52 19.38 1.17 30.22
CA GLY A 52 19.65 2.29 31.13
C GLY A 52 20.60 3.33 30.52
N PRO A 53 21.82 2.94 30.11
CA PRO A 53 22.74 3.83 29.40
C PRO A 53 22.14 4.47 28.14
N ALA A 54 21.47 3.68 27.29
CA ALA A 54 20.87 4.20 26.05
C ALA A 54 19.80 5.26 26.31
N LEU A 55 18.95 5.06 27.33
CA LEU A 55 17.95 6.05 27.73
C LEU A 55 18.60 7.33 28.23
N ALA A 56 19.68 7.24 29.01
CA ALA A 56 20.40 8.41 29.47
C ALA A 56 20.94 9.24 28.30
N ASP A 57 21.60 8.60 27.33
CA ASP A 57 22.18 9.29 26.18
C ASP A 57 21.10 9.99 25.34
N VAL A 58 19.93 9.37 25.15
CA VAL A 58 18.80 9.97 24.44
C VAL A 58 18.13 11.09 25.26
N ILE A 59 17.80 10.86 26.53
CA ILE A 59 17.08 11.83 27.36
C ILE A 59 17.91 13.11 27.54
N PHE A 60 19.22 12.99 27.69
CA PHE A 60 20.13 14.12 27.87
C PHE A 60 20.70 14.67 26.55
N GLY A 61 20.25 14.17 25.39
CA GLY A 61 20.62 14.70 24.08
C GLY A 61 22.07 14.46 23.68
N GLN A 62 22.74 13.45 24.26
CA GLN A 62 24.03 12.98 23.72
C GLN A 62 23.86 12.37 22.33
N VAL A 63 22.68 11.77 22.09
CA VAL A 63 22.23 11.33 20.78
C VAL A 63 20.76 11.71 20.58
N SER A 64 20.37 12.07 19.35
CA SER A 64 18.97 12.30 19.01
C SER A 64 18.20 10.98 18.85
N PRO A 65 16.94 10.88 19.31
CA PRO A 65 16.09 9.74 18.96
C PRO A 65 15.87 9.70 17.45
N SER A 66 15.93 8.49 16.88
CA SER A 66 15.76 8.26 15.43
C SER A 66 15.02 6.95 15.14
N GLY A 67 14.27 6.44 16.11
CA GLY A 67 13.38 5.30 15.92
C GLY A 67 12.12 5.73 15.16
N LYS A 68 11.63 4.86 14.29
CA LYS A 68 10.34 5.01 13.60
C LYS A 68 9.46 3.82 13.97
N LEU A 69 8.17 4.06 14.19
CA LEU A 69 7.22 3.03 14.61
C LEU A 69 7.08 1.93 13.55
N ALA A 70 7.32 0.67 13.94
CA ALA A 70 7.07 -0.50 13.10
C ALA A 70 5.62 -1.02 13.22
N GLN A 71 4.79 -0.40 14.08
CA GLN A 71 3.39 -0.73 14.31
C GLN A 71 2.58 0.57 14.44
N SER A 72 1.36 0.59 13.94
CA SER A 72 0.43 1.68 14.20
C SER A 72 0.03 1.69 15.67
N ILE A 73 -0.07 2.87 16.29
CA ILE A 73 -0.69 3.03 17.61
C ILE A 73 -2.12 3.51 17.36
N PRO A 74 -3.15 2.64 17.47
CA PRO A 74 -4.53 3.03 17.24
C PRO A 74 -5.06 3.86 18.42
N LEU A 75 -6.14 4.61 18.19
CA LEU A 75 -6.85 5.31 19.27
C LEU A 75 -7.55 4.32 20.21
N ASP A 76 -8.23 3.34 19.62
CA ASP A 76 -8.85 2.23 20.34
C ASP A 76 -8.54 0.91 19.62
N ILE A 77 -8.44 -0.18 20.38
CA ILE A 77 -8.18 -1.50 19.78
C ILE A 77 -9.33 -1.92 18.85
N SER A 78 -10.57 -1.48 19.14
CA SER A 78 -11.75 -1.77 18.31
C SER A 78 -11.72 -1.12 16.92
N ASP A 79 -10.81 -0.18 16.67
CA ASP A 79 -10.57 0.36 15.32
C ASP A 79 -9.78 -0.63 14.45
N ASP A 80 -9.06 -1.59 15.05
CA ASP A 80 -8.29 -2.58 14.30
C ASP A 80 -9.22 -3.56 13.56
N PRO A 81 -9.04 -3.76 12.25
CA PRO A 81 -9.94 -4.59 11.45
C PRO A 81 -9.93 -6.06 11.86
N SER A 82 -8.88 -6.52 12.54
CA SER A 82 -8.81 -7.89 13.07
C SER A 82 -9.64 -8.10 14.33
N THR A 83 -10.08 -7.03 15.01
CA THR A 83 -10.73 -7.13 16.33
C THR A 83 -11.99 -7.99 16.32
N LEU A 84 -12.76 -7.98 15.24
CA LEU A 84 -13.96 -8.80 15.12
C LEU A 84 -13.64 -10.31 15.18
N ASN A 85 -12.52 -10.73 14.58
CA ASN A 85 -12.14 -12.13 14.47
C ASN A 85 -11.16 -12.57 15.56
N TRP A 86 -10.76 -11.69 16.48
CA TRP A 86 -9.81 -12.00 17.55
C TRP A 86 -10.55 -12.28 18.87
N PRO A 87 -10.23 -13.35 19.62
CA PRO A 87 -9.14 -14.31 19.45
C PRO A 87 -9.51 -15.57 18.63
N GLY A 88 -10.60 -15.51 17.87
CA GLY A 88 -11.20 -16.66 17.20
C GLY A 88 -12.28 -17.34 18.03
N GLU A 89 -12.94 -18.33 17.44
CA GLU A 89 -13.99 -19.12 18.04
C GLU A 89 -13.91 -20.59 17.60
N GLU A 90 -14.42 -21.50 18.42
CA GLU A 90 -14.51 -22.95 18.14
C GLU A 90 -13.22 -23.62 17.59
N GLY A 91 -12.03 -23.07 17.90
CA GLY A 91 -10.74 -23.63 17.51
C GLY A 91 -10.17 -23.14 16.18
N HIS A 92 -10.77 -22.11 15.57
CA HIS A 92 -10.21 -21.42 14.40
C HIS A 92 -10.23 -19.89 14.57
N VAL A 93 -9.46 -19.21 13.72
CA VAL A 93 -9.44 -17.74 13.62
C VAL A 93 -9.39 -17.39 12.13
N ASP A 94 -10.39 -16.64 11.68
CA ASP A 94 -10.52 -16.28 10.27
C ASP A 94 -9.92 -14.89 10.05
N TYR A 95 -8.96 -14.78 9.14
CA TYR A 95 -8.27 -13.51 8.83
C TYR A 95 -9.14 -12.69 7.87
N GLY A 96 -10.32 -12.27 8.35
CA GLY A 96 -11.35 -11.61 7.55
C GLY A 96 -10.95 -10.23 7.02
N GLU A 97 -9.92 -9.60 7.59
CA GLU A 97 -9.35 -8.35 7.10
C GLU A 97 -8.49 -8.50 5.83
N GLY A 98 -8.09 -9.74 5.49
CA GLY A 98 -7.26 -10.02 4.33
C GLY A 98 -5.95 -9.23 4.33
N VAL A 99 -5.68 -8.49 3.26
CA VAL A 99 -4.44 -7.68 3.13
C VAL A 99 -4.49 -6.36 3.91
N PHE A 100 -5.65 -5.99 4.46
CA PHE A 100 -5.84 -4.73 5.18
C PHE A 100 -5.46 -4.87 6.66
N VAL A 101 -4.18 -5.11 6.93
CA VAL A 101 -3.63 -5.23 8.30
C VAL A 101 -2.88 -3.96 8.69
N GLY A 102 -3.19 -3.40 9.87
CA GLY A 102 -2.52 -2.21 10.40
C GLY A 102 -2.70 -0.97 9.51
N TYR A 103 -1.63 -0.23 9.23
CA TYR A 103 -1.69 1.00 8.43
C TYR A 103 -2.34 0.81 7.05
N ARG A 104 -2.22 -0.39 6.46
CA ARG A 104 -2.89 -0.72 5.20
C ARG A 104 -4.40 -0.53 5.28
N TYR A 105 -5.03 -0.87 6.40
CA TYR A 105 -6.43 -0.58 6.65
C TYR A 105 -6.65 0.89 7.00
N TYR A 106 -5.94 1.39 8.00
CA TYR A 106 -6.22 2.72 8.54
C TYR A 106 -6.07 3.81 7.47
N ASP A 107 -5.06 3.71 6.61
CA ASP A 107 -4.75 4.69 5.58
C ASP A 107 -5.69 4.58 4.37
N THR A 108 -6.14 3.36 4.04
CA THR A 108 -7.13 3.12 2.96
C THR A 108 -8.51 3.66 3.32
N TYR A 109 -8.96 3.44 4.55
CA TYR A 109 -10.30 3.82 5.00
C TYR A 109 -10.33 5.16 5.75
N GLY A 110 -9.23 5.92 5.73
CA GLY A 110 -9.16 7.26 6.33
C GLY A 110 -9.42 7.27 7.84
N LYS A 111 -9.05 6.19 8.54
CA LYS A 111 -9.24 6.06 9.99
C LYS A 111 -8.19 6.88 10.74
N VAL A 112 -8.59 7.50 11.83
CA VAL A 112 -7.66 8.23 12.71
C VAL A 112 -6.89 7.20 13.55
N VAL A 113 -5.60 7.43 13.71
CA VAL A 113 -4.72 6.69 14.62
C VAL A 113 -4.00 7.69 15.52
N ASP A 114 -3.56 7.25 16.68
CA ASP A 114 -2.83 8.11 17.63
C ASP A 114 -1.45 8.45 17.07
N TYR A 115 -0.70 7.41 16.66
CA TYR A 115 0.57 7.58 15.95
C TYR A 115 0.64 6.63 14.75
N PRO A 116 0.88 7.14 13.53
CA PRO A 116 0.87 6.33 12.32
C PRO A 116 2.11 5.45 12.19
N PHE A 117 2.03 4.49 11.27
CA PHE A 117 3.18 3.64 10.93
C PHE A 117 4.33 4.51 10.40
N GLY A 118 5.56 4.13 10.74
CA GLY A 118 6.76 4.85 10.36
C GLY A 118 6.92 6.21 11.04
N TYR A 119 6.07 6.60 11.99
CA TYR A 119 6.21 7.87 12.72
C TYR A 119 7.35 7.81 13.75
N GLY A 120 8.03 8.93 13.93
CA GLY A 120 9.00 9.12 15.01
C GLY A 120 9.68 10.48 14.92
N LEU A 121 9.75 11.17 16.05
CA LEU A 121 10.37 12.49 16.16
C LEU A 121 11.88 12.39 16.37
N SER A 122 12.55 13.52 16.17
CA SER A 122 13.98 13.75 16.39
C SER A 122 14.17 15.07 17.15
N TYR A 123 15.33 15.25 17.79
CA TYR A 123 15.76 16.57 18.27
C TYR A 123 16.28 17.47 17.14
N ALA A 124 16.60 16.89 15.99
CA ALA A 124 16.94 17.59 14.75
C ALA A 124 15.70 17.79 13.87
N THR A 125 15.79 18.70 12.91
CA THR A 125 14.82 18.90 11.84
C THR A 125 15.43 18.50 10.50
N PHE A 126 14.61 17.91 9.63
CA PHE A 126 15.04 17.47 8.30
C PHE A 126 14.06 17.98 7.24
N GLU A 127 14.59 18.22 6.06
CA GLU A 127 13.83 18.53 4.85
C GLU A 127 14.14 17.48 3.78
N ILE A 128 13.13 17.11 3.01
CA ILE A 128 13.25 16.23 1.85
C ILE A 128 12.83 17.03 0.61
N ASP A 129 13.72 17.14 -0.36
CA ASP A 129 13.52 17.84 -1.62
C ASP A 129 14.12 17.04 -2.79
N ASP A 130 14.04 17.61 -4.00
CA ASP A 130 14.53 17.01 -5.25
C ASP A 130 14.08 15.56 -5.45
N VAL A 131 12.83 15.27 -5.09
CA VAL A 131 12.26 13.94 -5.22
C VAL A 131 12.02 13.63 -6.70
N ALA A 132 12.57 12.51 -7.15
CA ALA A 132 12.38 12.02 -8.51
C ALA A 132 12.19 10.51 -8.51
N ALA A 133 11.33 10.02 -9.41
CA ALA A 133 11.17 8.61 -9.70
C ALA A 133 11.32 8.40 -11.19
N ALA A 134 12.18 7.45 -11.58
CA ALA A 134 12.43 7.12 -12.97
C ALA A 134 12.18 5.63 -13.22
N LYS A 135 11.41 5.33 -14.27
CA LYS A 135 11.24 3.95 -14.76
C LYS A 135 12.58 3.40 -15.23
N THR A 136 12.96 2.21 -14.75
CA THR A 136 14.25 1.55 -15.08
C THR A 136 14.08 0.26 -15.90
N GLY A 137 12.84 -0.19 -16.07
CA GLY A 137 12.46 -1.38 -16.84
C GLY A 137 10.94 -1.37 -17.04
N ALA A 138 10.38 -2.41 -17.67
CA ALA A 138 8.93 -2.47 -17.93
C ALA A 138 8.08 -2.28 -16.65
N ASN A 139 8.53 -2.89 -15.55
CA ASN A 139 7.83 -2.91 -14.26
C ASN A 139 8.76 -2.56 -13.07
N THR A 140 9.83 -1.78 -13.31
CA THR A 140 10.78 -1.39 -12.26
C THR A 140 11.02 0.12 -12.30
N ALA A 141 11.38 0.69 -11.15
CA ALA A 141 11.71 2.11 -11.02
C ALA A 141 12.83 2.35 -10.01
N THR A 142 13.46 3.51 -10.06
CA THR A 142 14.40 3.99 -9.04
C THR A 142 13.94 5.34 -8.55
N VAL A 143 13.99 5.52 -7.22
CA VAL A 143 13.58 6.75 -6.53
C VAL A 143 14.82 7.42 -5.96
N THR A 144 14.95 8.72 -6.17
CA THR A 144 15.97 9.57 -5.54
C THR A 144 15.33 10.70 -4.78
N ALA A 145 15.93 11.09 -3.66
CA ALA A 145 15.53 12.27 -2.90
C ALA A 145 16.74 12.84 -2.18
N THR A 146 16.81 14.16 -2.04
CA THR A 146 17.83 14.82 -1.22
C THR A 146 17.27 15.05 0.18
N VAL A 147 18.05 14.69 1.19
CA VAL A 147 17.70 14.86 2.61
C VAL A 147 18.69 15.81 3.22
N THR A 148 18.19 16.86 3.86
CA THR A 148 19.02 17.88 4.51
C THR A 148 18.70 17.96 5.98
N ASN A 149 19.71 17.91 6.84
CA ASN A 149 19.56 18.27 8.25
C ASN A 149 19.57 19.79 8.39
N THR A 150 18.41 20.35 8.71
CA THR A 150 18.18 21.81 8.79
C THR A 150 18.37 22.36 10.20
N SER A 151 19.00 21.60 11.09
CA SER A 151 19.20 21.95 12.50
C SER A 151 20.68 21.98 12.90
N ASP A 152 20.93 22.35 14.16
CA ASP A 152 22.25 22.35 14.80
C ASP A 152 22.57 21.02 15.53
N VAL A 153 21.76 19.97 15.33
CA VAL A 153 21.88 18.69 16.03
C VAL A 153 22.21 17.58 15.04
N ASP A 154 23.34 16.90 15.24
CA ASP A 154 23.69 15.69 14.50
C ASP A 154 22.68 14.56 14.81
N ALA A 155 22.02 14.03 13.78
CA ALA A 155 20.96 13.05 13.96
C ALA A 155 20.77 12.19 12.70
N ALA A 156 19.91 11.18 12.81
CA ALA A 156 19.52 10.37 11.67
C ALA A 156 18.04 10.55 11.32
N GLU A 157 17.75 10.53 10.02
CA GLU A 157 16.40 10.48 9.46
C GLU A 157 16.22 9.19 8.67
N THR A 158 14.99 8.67 8.63
CA THR A 158 14.60 7.50 7.84
C THR A 158 13.64 7.95 6.75
N VAL A 159 14.16 8.05 5.52
CA VAL A 159 13.34 8.26 4.32
C VAL A 159 12.59 6.96 4.02
N GLN A 160 11.29 7.08 3.79
CA GLN A 160 10.38 5.99 3.52
C GLN A 160 9.72 6.20 2.16
N VAL A 161 9.65 5.14 1.36
CA VAL A 161 9.05 5.14 0.03
C VAL A 161 7.85 4.20 0.05
N TYR A 162 6.69 4.75 -0.28
CA TYR A 162 5.43 4.02 -0.43
C TYR A 162 5.01 4.00 -1.89
N VAL A 163 4.43 2.89 -2.33
CA VAL A 163 3.80 2.78 -3.65
C VAL A 163 2.30 2.79 -3.46
N ALA A 164 1.64 3.79 -4.01
CA ALA A 164 0.19 3.91 -4.10
C ALA A 164 -0.25 3.44 -5.49
N PRO A 165 -0.87 2.25 -5.60
CA PRO A 165 -1.34 1.77 -6.90
C PRO A 165 -2.50 2.62 -7.41
N GLY A 166 -2.59 2.73 -8.74
CA GLY A 166 -3.79 3.24 -9.40
C GLY A 166 -4.98 2.28 -9.27
N LYS A 167 -5.91 2.37 -10.22
CA LYS A 167 -7.01 1.40 -10.29
C LYS A 167 -6.45 0.00 -10.60
N ALA A 168 -6.84 -0.98 -9.79
CA ALA A 168 -6.47 -2.39 -9.95
C ALA A 168 -7.71 -3.29 -9.97
N ASP A 169 -7.59 -4.50 -10.51
CA ASP A 169 -8.69 -5.48 -10.56
C ASP A 169 -8.97 -6.13 -9.20
N VAL A 170 -8.04 -6.02 -8.25
CA VAL A 170 -8.21 -6.47 -6.87
C VAL A 170 -8.20 -5.31 -5.89
N ALA A 171 -8.80 -5.51 -4.72
CA ALA A 171 -8.70 -4.56 -3.63
C ALA A 171 -7.25 -4.49 -3.12
N ARG A 172 -6.70 -3.28 -3.08
CA ARG A 172 -5.33 -3.01 -2.59
C ARG A 172 -5.35 -1.94 -1.51
N PRO A 173 -4.40 -1.97 -0.56
CA PRO A 173 -4.16 -0.84 0.32
C PRO A 173 -3.90 0.42 -0.51
N LYS A 174 -4.34 1.58 -0.01
CA LYS A 174 -4.12 2.89 -0.65
C LYS A 174 -2.66 3.10 -1.03
N HIS A 175 -1.75 2.64 -0.17
CA HIS A 175 -0.32 2.65 -0.40
C HIS A 175 0.37 1.61 0.49
N GLU A 176 1.55 1.18 0.08
CA GLU A 176 2.34 0.17 0.80
C GLU A 176 3.82 0.57 0.83
N LEU A 177 4.48 0.42 1.98
CA LEU A 177 5.92 0.64 2.13
C LEU A 177 6.69 -0.35 1.24
N LYS A 178 7.50 0.16 0.30
CA LYS A 178 8.32 -0.65 -0.61
C LYS A 178 9.82 -0.43 -0.47
N GLY A 179 10.24 0.60 0.27
CA GLY A 179 11.64 0.78 0.61
C GLY A 179 11.82 1.85 1.68
N PHE A 180 12.96 1.80 2.36
CA PHE A 180 13.37 2.86 3.26
C PHE A 180 14.90 2.93 3.32
N THR A 181 15.45 4.10 3.62
CA THR A 181 16.87 4.29 3.87
C THR A 181 17.06 5.21 5.04
N LYS A 182 17.85 4.77 6.01
CA LYS A 182 18.24 5.59 7.16
C LYS A 182 19.57 6.28 6.86
N VAL A 183 19.62 7.59 7.01
CA VAL A 183 20.81 8.42 6.83
C VAL A 183 21.14 9.16 8.11
N PHE A 184 22.40 9.13 8.51
CA PHE A 184 22.92 9.99 9.57
C PHE A 184 23.53 11.22 8.90
N LEU A 185 23.14 12.40 9.36
CA LEU A 185 23.55 13.69 8.82
C LEU A 185 23.97 14.59 9.98
N LYS A 186 25.16 15.18 9.85
CA LYS A 186 25.57 16.25 10.75
C LYS A 186 24.69 17.49 10.55
N ALA A 187 24.75 18.41 11.50
CA ALA A 187 24.13 19.72 11.38
C ALA A 187 24.47 20.39 10.04
N GLY A 188 23.45 20.78 9.27
CA GLY A 188 23.58 21.41 7.95
C GLY A 188 24.01 20.48 6.81
N GLU A 189 24.21 19.18 7.03
CA GLU A 189 24.61 18.23 5.98
C GLU A 189 23.42 17.80 5.12
N SER A 190 23.66 17.66 3.81
CA SER A 190 22.71 17.11 2.84
C SER A 190 23.25 15.83 2.19
N LYS A 191 22.36 14.88 1.91
CA LYS A 191 22.69 13.66 1.18
C LYS A 191 21.54 13.22 0.29
N THR A 192 21.87 12.86 -0.96
CA THR A 192 20.93 12.17 -1.84
C THR A 192 20.85 10.68 -1.50
N VAL A 193 19.64 10.19 -1.29
CA VAL A 193 19.33 8.77 -1.12
C VAL A 193 18.78 8.19 -2.42
N THR A 194 18.99 6.89 -2.61
CA THR A 194 18.48 6.15 -3.77
C THR A 194 17.85 4.85 -3.29
N ILE A 195 16.63 4.58 -3.74
CA ILE A 195 15.86 3.38 -3.39
C ILE A 195 15.34 2.76 -4.69
N ASP A 196 15.77 1.53 -4.96
CA ASP A 196 15.32 0.76 -6.11
C ASP A 196 14.01 0.04 -5.81
N LEU A 197 13.09 0.10 -6.76
CA LEU A 197 11.78 -0.56 -6.73
C LEU A 197 11.75 -1.63 -7.82
N ASP A 198 11.85 -2.89 -7.39
CA ASP A 198 11.70 -4.05 -8.27
C ASP A 198 10.23 -4.29 -8.65
N GLU A 199 9.95 -5.32 -9.45
CA GLU A 199 8.59 -5.64 -9.89
C GLU A 199 7.64 -5.93 -8.72
N ARG A 200 8.17 -6.48 -7.62
CA ARG A 200 7.39 -6.79 -6.41
C ARG A 200 6.97 -5.55 -5.64
N ALA A 201 7.61 -4.41 -5.89
CA ALA A 201 7.13 -3.12 -5.40
C ALA A 201 5.75 -2.78 -5.96
N PHE A 202 5.46 -3.19 -7.19
CA PHE A 202 4.21 -2.87 -7.89
C PHE A 202 3.22 -4.04 -7.90
N ALA A 203 3.72 -5.27 -7.75
CA ALA A 203 2.89 -6.46 -7.84
C ALA A 203 1.98 -6.70 -6.62
N TYR A 204 0.86 -7.36 -6.88
CA TYR A 204 0.03 -8.05 -5.88
C TYR A 204 -0.03 -9.55 -6.20
N TRP A 205 -0.41 -10.38 -5.23
CA TRP A 205 -0.65 -11.80 -5.51
C TRP A 205 -2.05 -11.96 -6.10
N SER A 206 -2.14 -12.47 -7.33
CA SER A 206 -3.42 -12.76 -7.96
C SER A 206 -3.73 -14.24 -7.86
N GLU A 207 -4.80 -14.60 -7.15
CA GLU A 207 -5.27 -16.00 -7.10
C GLU A 207 -5.69 -16.51 -8.48
N LYS A 208 -6.21 -15.62 -9.35
CA LYS A 208 -6.56 -15.94 -10.73
C LYS A 208 -5.34 -16.35 -11.56
N TYR A 209 -4.21 -15.67 -11.37
CA TYR A 209 -2.94 -16.04 -12.02
C TYR A 209 -2.14 -17.08 -11.25
N ASN A 210 -2.48 -17.33 -9.98
CA ASN A 210 -1.69 -18.11 -9.03
C ASN A 210 -0.20 -17.68 -9.02
N ASP A 211 0.02 -16.37 -9.14
CA ASP A 211 1.34 -15.75 -9.20
C ASP A 211 1.23 -14.25 -8.84
N TRP A 212 2.39 -13.61 -8.66
CA TRP A 212 2.50 -12.16 -8.61
C TRP A 212 2.07 -11.55 -9.93
N HIS A 213 1.30 -10.47 -9.88
CA HIS A 213 0.83 -9.76 -11.06
C HIS A 213 1.12 -8.27 -10.95
N VAL A 214 1.71 -7.71 -12.02
CA VAL A 214 1.85 -6.26 -12.22
C VAL A 214 0.91 -5.83 -13.33
N GLU A 215 -0.04 -4.99 -13.00
CA GLU A 215 -0.94 -4.39 -13.99
C GLU A 215 -0.28 -3.19 -14.67
N ALA A 216 -0.62 -2.97 -15.93
CA ALA A 216 -0.22 -1.76 -16.63
C ALA A 216 -0.97 -0.56 -16.06
N GLY A 217 -0.30 0.59 -15.92
CA GLY A 217 -0.95 1.80 -15.43
C GLY A 217 -0.02 2.74 -14.68
N GLU A 218 -0.61 3.81 -14.14
CA GLU A 218 0.10 4.78 -13.31
C GLU A 218 0.13 4.33 -11.85
N TYR A 219 1.32 4.39 -11.25
CA TYR A 219 1.57 4.16 -9.84
C TYR A 219 2.15 5.44 -9.25
N ALA A 220 1.60 5.93 -8.14
CA ALA A 220 2.17 7.06 -7.44
C ALA A 220 3.23 6.57 -6.43
N ILE A 221 4.38 7.21 -6.44
CA ILE A 221 5.51 6.94 -5.55
C ILE A 221 5.55 8.07 -4.53
N GLU A 222 5.20 7.76 -3.29
CA GLU A 222 5.17 8.72 -2.19
C GLU A 222 6.49 8.62 -1.40
N VAL A 223 7.16 9.76 -1.18
CA VAL A 223 8.41 9.84 -0.41
C VAL A 223 8.18 10.71 0.82
N GLY A 224 8.53 10.19 2.00
CA GLY A 224 8.27 10.87 3.26
C GLY A 224 9.05 10.31 4.44
N VAL A 225 8.63 10.70 5.64
CA VAL A 225 9.27 10.31 6.93
C VAL A 225 8.31 9.55 7.86
N SER A 226 7.08 9.29 7.41
CA SER A 226 6.05 8.44 8.02
C SER A 226 5.00 8.07 6.96
N SER A 227 4.15 7.08 7.20
CA SER A 227 3.03 6.76 6.28
C SER A 227 2.04 7.92 6.12
N ARG A 228 2.04 8.91 7.02
CA ARG A 228 1.18 10.10 6.93
C ARG A 228 1.92 11.43 6.91
N ASP A 229 3.24 11.38 6.70
CA ASP A 229 4.08 12.57 6.56
C ASP A 229 4.88 12.44 5.25
N ILE A 230 4.21 12.77 4.16
CA ILE A 230 4.68 12.64 2.78
C ILE A 230 5.18 14.00 2.31
N ALA A 231 6.45 14.07 1.92
CA ALA A 231 7.09 15.28 1.44
C ALA A 231 6.73 15.55 -0.03
N ASP A 232 6.78 14.52 -0.87
CA ASP A 232 6.43 14.63 -2.29
C ASP A 232 5.88 13.32 -2.85
N THR A 233 5.21 13.41 -4.01
CA THR A 233 4.62 12.28 -4.73
C THR A 233 4.89 12.40 -6.22
N VAL A 234 5.49 11.36 -6.81
CA VAL A 234 5.83 11.31 -8.23
C VAL A 234 5.18 10.10 -8.89
N ALA A 235 4.54 10.28 -10.04
CA ALA A 235 3.92 9.18 -10.78
C ALA A 235 4.90 8.46 -11.71
N VAL A 236 4.77 7.14 -11.81
CA VAL A 236 5.48 6.29 -12.78
C VAL A 236 4.46 5.40 -13.51
N ALA A 237 4.50 5.41 -14.85
CA ALA A 237 3.66 4.55 -15.68
C ALA A 237 4.40 3.25 -16.05
N LEU A 238 3.80 2.10 -15.70
CA LEU A 238 4.36 0.77 -15.96
C LEU A 238 3.63 0.05 -17.09
N ASP A 239 4.34 -0.88 -17.75
CA ASP A 239 3.82 -1.59 -18.93
C ASP A 239 2.92 -2.78 -18.58
N GLY A 240 2.98 -3.24 -17.33
CA GLY A 240 2.39 -4.50 -16.88
C GLY A 240 3.29 -5.69 -17.20
N ASP A 241 3.04 -6.82 -16.57
CA ASP A 241 3.85 -8.05 -16.74
C ASP A 241 3.49 -8.87 -17.98
N GLY A 242 2.46 -8.45 -18.74
CA GLY A 242 2.00 -9.12 -19.95
C GLY A 242 1.39 -10.51 -19.70
N LYS A 243 1.10 -10.88 -18.45
CA LYS A 243 0.45 -12.16 -18.15
C LYS A 243 -0.98 -12.15 -18.65
N THR A 244 -1.34 -13.24 -19.30
CA THR A 244 -2.68 -13.49 -19.85
C THR A 244 -3.26 -14.75 -19.22
N GLN A 245 -4.57 -14.77 -18.97
CA GLN A 245 -5.26 -16.01 -18.62
C GLN A 245 -5.83 -16.68 -19.87
N PRO A 246 -5.93 -18.02 -19.91
CA PRO A 246 -6.67 -18.69 -20.96
C PRO A 246 -8.10 -18.16 -21.04
N LEU A 247 -8.43 -17.54 -22.17
CA LEU A 247 -9.79 -17.10 -22.44
C LEU A 247 -10.68 -18.32 -22.72
N THR A 248 -11.84 -18.36 -22.07
CA THR A 248 -12.82 -19.44 -22.22
C THR A 248 -14.19 -18.87 -22.54
N GLU A 249 -15.16 -19.75 -22.78
CA GLU A 249 -16.55 -19.34 -22.95
C GLU A 249 -17.13 -18.63 -21.70
N TRP A 250 -16.53 -18.86 -20.52
CA TRP A 250 -16.93 -18.23 -19.26
C TRP A 250 -16.25 -16.89 -19.01
N SER A 251 -15.25 -16.53 -19.81
CA SER A 251 -14.63 -15.21 -19.77
C SER A 251 -15.58 -14.18 -20.36
N THR A 252 -15.60 -13.01 -19.73
CA THR A 252 -16.42 -11.86 -20.12
C THR A 252 -15.92 -11.24 -21.42
N TYR A 253 -16.81 -10.62 -22.18
CA TYR A 253 -16.42 -9.92 -23.42
C TYR A 253 -15.31 -8.88 -23.16
N GLY A 254 -15.32 -8.24 -21.99
CA GLY A 254 -14.27 -7.32 -21.55
C GLY A 254 -12.90 -7.97 -21.37
N GLU A 255 -12.86 -9.14 -20.73
CA GLU A 255 -11.61 -9.89 -20.59
C GLU A 255 -11.07 -10.31 -21.96
N TRP A 256 -11.94 -10.66 -22.90
CA TRP A 256 -11.54 -10.92 -24.29
C TRP A 256 -11.00 -9.66 -24.97
N GLU A 257 -11.60 -8.49 -24.78
CA GLU A 257 -11.13 -7.24 -25.39
C GLU A 257 -9.81 -6.72 -24.77
N ALA A 258 -9.58 -6.96 -23.48
CA ALA A 258 -8.38 -6.52 -22.76
C ALA A 258 -7.16 -7.44 -23.00
N ASP A 259 -7.39 -8.70 -23.33
CA ASP A 259 -6.32 -9.67 -23.59
C ASP A 259 -5.62 -9.41 -24.95
N PRO A 260 -4.27 -9.43 -25.04
CA PRO A 260 -3.53 -9.18 -26.28
C PRO A 260 -3.88 -10.11 -27.47
N PHE A 261 -4.29 -11.35 -27.20
CA PHE A 261 -4.74 -12.30 -28.22
C PHE A 261 -6.26 -12.21 -28.42
N GLY A 262 -7.02 -12.10 -27.34
CA GLY A 262 -8.47 -11.91 -27.36
C GLY A 262 -8.89 -10.67 -28.15
N ALA A 263 -8.18 -9.55 -28.01
CA ALA A 263 -8.48 -8.29 -28.69
C ALA A 263 -8.46 -8.44 -30.21
N LYS A 264 -7.54 -9.26 -30.74
CA LYS A 264 -7.47 -9.58 -32.18
C LYS A 264 -8.70 -10.36 -32.65
N ILE A 265 -9.22 -11.24 -31.81
CA ILE A 265 -10.40 -12.06 -32.10
C ILE A 265 -11.66 -11.21 -31.99
N VAL A 266 -11.77 -10.34 -30.99
CA VAL A 266 -12.85 -9.34 -30.87
C VAL A 266 -12.90 -8.46 -32.13
N ALA A 267 -11.75 -7.99 -32.61
CA ALA A 267 -11.66 -7.25 -33.87
C ALA A 267 -12.09 -8.09 -35.09
N ALA A 268 -11.73 -9.39 -35.12
CA ALA A 268 -12.16 -10.31 -36.18
C ALA A 268 -13.68 -10.56 -36.17
N VAL A 269 -14.31 -10.66 -34.98
CA VAL A 269 -15.77 -10.73 -34.84
C VAL A 269 -16.44 -9.49 -35.43
N ALA A 270 -15.91 -8.30 -35.12
CA ALA A 270 -16.43 -7.05 -35.67
C ALA A 270 -16.32 -7.01 -37.21
N ALA A 271 -15.16 -7.40 -37.75
CA ALA A 271 -14.94 -7.46 -39.20
C ALA A 271 -15.86 -8.48 -39.90
N ALA A 272 -16.02 -9.68 -39.34
CA ALA A 272 -16.94 -10.70 -39.85
C ALA A 272 -18.41 -10.26 -39.76
N GLY A 273 -18.76 -9.45 -38.75
CA GLY A 273 -20.06 -8.81 -38.63
C GLY A 273 -20.34 -7.79 -39.75
N GLU A 274 -19.35 -6.98 -40.12
CA GLU A 274 -19.45 -6.04 -41.25
C GLU A 274 -19.53 -6.77 -42.61
N ALA A 275 -18.84 -7.91 -42.75
CA ALA A 275 -18.90 -8.76 -43.93
C ALA A 275 -20.20 -9.57 -44.06
N GLY A 276 -21.06 -9.58 -43.03
CA GLY A 276 -22.31 -10.35 -42.99
C GLY A 276 -22.13 -11.84 -42.71
N GLU A 277 -20.93 -12.26 -42.31
CA GLU A 277 -20.59 -13.65 -41.99
C GLU A 277 -21.02 -14.04 -40.56
N LEU A 278 -20.95 -13.07 -39.63
CA LEU A 278 -21.46 -13.17 -38.27
C LEU A 278 -22.56 -12.14 -38.00
N THR A 279 -23.30 -12.35 -36.92
CA THR A 279 -24.28 -11.36 -36.46
C THR A 279 -23.53 -10.10 -36.02
N LYS A 280 -23.87 -8.96 -36.62
CA LYS A 280 -23.25 -7.68 -36.28
C LYS A 280 -23.65 -7.24 -34.87
N LEU A 281 -22.66 -7.08 -34.00
CA LEU A 281 -22.87 -6.48 -32.68
C LEU A 281 -23.06 -4.96 -32.83
N PRO A 282 -24.08 -4.35 -32.21
CA PRO A 282 -24.25 -2.91 -32.24
C PRO A 282 -23.06 -2.22 -31.55
N ASP A 283 -22.33 -1.40 -32.30
CA ASP A 283 -21.21 -0.64 -31.72
C ASP A 283 -21.71 0.69 -31.13
N ASN A 284 -22.25 0.62 -29.91
CA ASN A 284 -22.65 1.80 -29.15
C ASN A 284 -22.35 1.63 -27.66
N ALA A 285 -22.26 2.75 -26.94
CA ALA A 285 -21.85 2.78 -25.54
C ALA A 285 -22.75 1.92 -24.62
N MET A 286 -24.06 1.90 -24.87
CA MET A 286 -25.01 1.09 -24.09
C MET A 286 -24.79 -0.41 -24.28
N MET A 287 -24.55 -0.85 -25.52
CA MET A 287 -24.27 -2.25 -25.83
C MET A 287 -22.91 -2.68 -25.24
N ARG A 288 -21.88 -1.84 -25.33
CA ARG A 288 -20.58 -2.11 -24.68
C ARG A 288 -20.72 -2.21 -23.17
N MET A 289 -21.48 -1.31 -22.54
CA MET A 289 -21.73 -1.37 -21.09
C MET A 289 -22.39 -2.68 -20.65
N PHE A 290 -23.26 -3.25 -21.49
CA PHE A 290 -23.94 -4.52 -21.21
C PHE A 290 -23.09 -5.76 -21.51
N LEU A 291 -22.32 -5.74 -22.60
CA LEU A 291 -21.48 -6.86 -23.03
C LEU A 291 -20.21 -7.01 -22.18
N ASN A 292 -19.60 -5.89 -21.77
CA ASN A 292 -18.32 -5.88 -21.07
C ASN A 292 -18.27 -6.83 -19.84
N PRO A 293 -19.27 -6.83 -18.93
CA PRO A 293 -19.30 -7.76 -17.80
C PRO A 293 -19.91 -9.14 -18.12
N MET A 294 -20.37 -9.39 -19.36
CA MET A 294 -21.10 -10.60 -19.72
C MET A 294 -20.15 -11.70 -20.25
N PRO A 295 -20.17 -12.92 -19.67
CA PRO A 295 -19.49 -14.09 -20.23
C PRO A 295 -19.94 -14.38 -21.67
N ILE A 296 -19.00 -14.74 -22.56
CA ILE A 296 -19.35 -14.95 -23.98
C ILE A 296 -20.33 -16.14 -24.18
N ASN A 297 -20.37 -17.11 -23.27
CA ASN A 297 -21.37 -18.19 -23.27
C ASN A 297 -22.82 -17.71 -23.09
N SER A 298 -23.02 -16.46 -22.69
CA SER A 298 -24.33 -15.83 -22.50
C SER A 298 -24.80 -15.08 -23.75
N LEU A 299 -23.93 -14.90 -24.75
CA LEU A 299 -24.31 -14.33 -26.06
C LEU A 299 -25.46 -15.07 -26.76
N PRO A 300 -25.58 -16.42 -26.73
CA PRO A 300 -26.75 -17.12 -27.25
C PRO A 300 -28.08 -16.67 -26.63
N THR A 301 -28.08 -16.31 -25.35
CA THR A 301 -29.27 -15.84 -24.65
C THR A 301 -29.70 -14.45 -25.16
N LEU A 302 -28.73 -13.60 -25.51
CA LEU A 302 -28.97 -12.23 -25.98
C LEU A 302 -29.31 -12.16 -27.47
N LEU A 303 -28.65 -12.97 -28.29
CA LEU A 303 -28.66 -12.86 -29.76
C LEU A 303 -29.11 -14.15 -30.46
N GLY A 304 -29.61 -15.14 -29.71
CA GLY A 304 -30.04 -16.42 -30.24
C GLY A 304 -28.91 -17.18 -30.95
N GLU A 305 -29.24 -17.78 -32.10
CA GLU A 305 -28.27 -18.53 -32.90
C GLU A 305 -27.09 -17.66 -33.39
N GLY A 306 -27.31 -16.35 -33.56
CA GLY A 306 -26.26 -15.40 -33.90
C GLY A 306 -25.21 -15.26 -32.80
N GLY A 307 -25.66 -15.16 -31.55
CA GLY A 307 -24.77 -15.11 -30.39
C GLY A 307 -24.00 -16.40 -30.18
N LYS A 308 -24.64 -17.55 -30.42
CA LYS A 308 -23.98 -18.87 -30.38
C LYS A 308 -22.85 -18.99 -31.39
N LYS A 309 -23.06 -18.52 -32.62
CA LYS A 309 -22.02 -18.51 -33.66
C LYS A 309 -20.85 -17.60 -33.29
N ILE A 310 -21.12 -16.43 -32.69
CA ILE A 310 -20.07 -15.52 -32.22
C ILE A 310 -19.24 -16.18 -31.11
N ALA A 311 -19.89 -16.72 -30.08
CA ALA A 311 -19.18 -17.36 -28.97
C ALA A 311 -18.31 -18.53 -29.45
N GLN A 312 -18.85 -19.38 -30.33
CA GLN A 312 -18.10 -20.49 -30.92
C GLN A 312 -16.92 -20.00 -31.76
N PHE A 313 -17.13 -18.98 -32.62
CA PHE A 313 -16.06 -18.39 -33.41
C PHE A 313 -14.93 -17.85 -32.54
N MET A 314 -15.26 -17.15 -31.45
CA MET A 314 -14.26 -16.60 -30.54
C MET A 314 -13.39 -17.70 -29.92
N VAL A 315 -14.00 -18.75 -29.39
CA VAL A 315 -13.28 -19.89 -28.79
C VAL A 315 -12.45 -20.65 -29.83
N ASP A 316 -12.98 -20.87 -31.03
CA ASP A 316 -12.29 -21.60 -32.09
C ASP A 316 -11.09 -20.83 -32.64
N GLU A 317 -11.21 -19.52 -32.86
CA GLU A 317 -10.09 -18.68 -33.29
C GLU A 317 -9.02 -18.57 -32.20
N TYR A 318 -9.42 -18.50 -30.93
CA TYR A 318 -8.48 -18.48 -29.81
C TYR A 318 -7.68 -19.77 -29.71
N ALA A 319 -8.33 -20.92 -29.88
CA ALA A 319 -7.68 -22.22 -29.89
C ALA A 319 -6.66 -22.39 -31.04
N LYS A 320 -6.77 -21.60 -32.13
CA LYS A 320 -5.78 -21.58 -33.23
C LYS A 320 -4.56 -20.74 -32.89
N LEU A 321 -4.73 -19.67 -32.11
CA LEU A 321 -3.65 -18.76 -31.70
C LEU A 321 -2.88 -19.25 -30.47
N ALA A 322 -3.51 -20.07 -29.62
CA ALA A 322 -2.91 -20.63 -28.41
C ALA A 322 -2.04 -21.91 -28.66
N LYS A 323 -1.68 -22.20 -29.92
CA LYS A 323 -0.77 -23.29 -30.32
C LYS A 323 0.58 -22.72 -30.77
#